data_AF-A0AAD6SWF2-F1
#
_entry.id   AF-A0AAD6SWF2-F1
#
_cell.length_a   1.000
_cell.length_b   1.000
_cell.length_c   1.000
_cell.angle_alpha   90.00
_cell.angle_beta   90.00
_cell.angle_gamma   90.00
#
_symmetry.space_group_name_H-M   'P 1'
#
loop_
_entity.id
_entity.type
_entity.pdbx_description
1 polymer ?
#
loop_
_entity_poly.entity_id
_entity_poly.type
_entity_poly.pdbx_seq_one_letter_code
_entity_poly.pdbx_strand_id
1 'polypeptide(L)'
;YWHEFLTDHELDILCGVYHIGTGVYTSDGKDEQTRTVSWWPLPHAWARGSLSYQAWTPQCEEWYQKRLEHFEKGVFLPTNTRKWR
;
A
#
# COMPACT_ATOMS: atom_id res chain seq x y z
N TYR A 1 -9.88 -13.36 25.23
CA TYR A 1 -9.93 -12.17 24.36
C TYR A 1 -9.05 -12.46 23.16
N TRP A 2 -9.66 -12.79 22.02
CA TRP A 2 -8.94 -12.95 20.75
C TRP A 2 -8.82 -11.57 20.14
N HIS A 3 -7.66 -10.94 20.24
CA HIS A 3 -7.33 -9.84 19.36
C HIS A 3 -6.60 -10.46 18.17
N GLU A 4 -7.35 -10.69 17.09
CA GLU A 4 -6.76 -11.05 15.80
C GLU A 4 -6.13 -9.79 15.21
N PHE A 5 -4.87 -9.54 15.57
CA PHE A 5 -4.08 -8.55 14.86
C PHE A 5 -3.63 -9.18 13.54
N LEU A 6 -3.85 -8.47 12.44
CA LEU A 6 -3.28 -8.85 11.16
C LEU A 6 -1.75 -8.82 11.28
N THR A 7 -1.10 -9.89 10.85
CA THR A 7 0.34 -9.92 10.67
C THR A 7 0.74 -8.98 9.53
N ASP A 8 2.01 -8.54 9.51
CA ASP A 8 2.52 -7.70 8.42
C ASP A 8 2.34 -8.36 7.05
N HIS A 9 2.45 -9.69 7.00
CA HIS A 9 2.24 -10.45 5.76
C HIS A 9 0.78 -10.40 5.29
N GLU A 10 -0.19 -10.54 6.19
CA GLU A 10 -1.60 -10.42 5.84
C GLU A 10 -1.96 -9.00 5.41
N LEU A 11 -1.37 -7.99 6.05
CA LEU A 11 -1.51 -6.60 5.62
C LEU A 11 -0.95 -6.38 4.22
N ASP A 12 0.20 -6.98 3.90
CA ASP A 12 0.81 -6.91 2.57
C ASP A 12 -0.09 -7.54 1.51
N ILE A 13 -0.71 -8.69 1.81
CA ILE A 13 -1.69 -9.33 0.92
C ILE A 13 -2.90 -8.43 0.70
N LEU A 14 -3.50 -7.91 1.77
CA LEU A 14 -4.68 -7.04 1.69
C LEU A 14 -4.39 -5.74 0.93
N CYS A 15 -3.19 -5.18 1.10
CA CYS A 15 -2.79 -3.96 0.40
C CYS A 15 -2.28 -4.20 -1.03
N GLY A 16 -2.16 -5.45 -1.45
CA GLY A 16 -1.63 -5.85 -2.75
C GLY A 16 -0.19 -5.39 -2.93
N VAL A 17 0.67 -5.68 -1.95
CA VAL A 17 2.08 -5.28 -1.94
C VAL A 17 2.92 -6.22 -2.81
N TYR A 18 3.86 -5.63 -3.54
CA TYR A 18 4.88 -6.34 -4.32
C TYR A 18 6.26 -5.81 -3.92
N HIS A 19 7.19 -6.74 -3.68
CA HIS A 19 8.60 -6.45 -3.50
C HIS A 19 9.34 -6.74 -4.80
N ILE A 20 9.84 -5.70 -5.44
CA ILE A 20 10.49 -5.78 -6.75
C ILE A 20 11.99 -5.62 -6.54
N GLY A 21 12.79 -6.60 -6.98
CA GLY A 21 14.24 -6.50 -7.03
C GLY A 21 14.68 -5.33 -7.91
N THR A 22 15.60 -4.50 -7.42
CA THR A 22 16.09 -3.33 -8.15
C THR A 22 17.33 -3.61 -8.99
N GLY A 23 17.91 -4.81 -8.86
CA GLY A 23 19.20 -5.18 -9.45
C GLY A 23 20.41 -4.55 -8.75
N VAL A 24 20.21 -3.76 -7.70
CA VAL A 24 21.27 -3.14 -6.90
C VAL A 24 21.45 -3.93 -5.62
N TYR A 25 22.69 -4.29 -5.29
CA TYR A 25 23.00 -5.00 -4.05
C TYR A 25 23.41 -4.03 -2.93
N THR A 26 23.25 -4.45 -1.69
CA THR A 26 23.77 -3.74 -0.51
C THR A 26 25.30 -3.61 -0.59
N SER A 27 25.87 -2.66 0.18
CA SER A 27 27.33 -2.42 0.21
C SER A 27 28.14 -3.69 0.49
N ASP A 28 27.54 -4.63 1.21
CA ASP A 28 28.15 -5.87 1.65
C ASP A 28 27.96 -7.00 0.62
N GLY A 29 27.24 -6.73 -0.47
CA GLY A 29 27.00 -7.63 -1.60
C GLY A 29 26.09 -8.82 -1.30
N LYS A 30 25.51 -8.89 -0.10
CA LYS A 30 24.75 -10.07 0.36
C LYS A 30 23.29 -10.05 -0.03
N ASP A 31 22.68 -8.87 -0.06
CA ASP A 31 21.24 -8.71 -0.25
C ASP A 31 20.96 -7.77 -1.42
N GLU A 32 19.96 -8.13 -2.23
CA GLU A 32 19.44 -7.23 -3.26
C GLU A 32 18.52 -6.19 -2.61
N GLN A 33 18.70 -4.92 -2.97
CA GLN A 33 17.78 -3.87 -2.60
C GLN A 33 16.44 -4.11 -3.30
N THR A 34 15.37 -4.17 -2.51
CA THR A 34 14.01 -4.29 -3.02
C THR A 34 13.28 -2.97 -2.96
N ARG A 35 12.44 -2.71 -3.96
CA ARG A 35 11.47 -1.63 -3.96
C ARG A 35 10.09 -2.18 -3.67
N THR A 36 9.44 -1.61 -2.66
CA THR A 36 8.04 -1.93 -2.32
C THR A 36 7.08 -1.05 -3.11
N VAL A 37 6.09 -1.67 -3.75
CA VAL A 37 4.95 -1.01 -4.38
C VAL A 37 3.65 -1.67 -3.93
N SER A 38 2.55 -0.93 -3.89
CA SER A 38 1.25 -1.45 -3.45
C SER A 38 0.09 -0.86 -4.23
N TRP A 39 -1.00 -1.62 -4.35
CA TRP A 39 -2.24 -1.19 -4.99
C TRP A 39 -3.10 -0.29 -4.09
N TRP A 40 -3.07 -0.58 -2.79
CA TRP A 40 -3.74 0.19 -1.74
C TRP A 40 -2.71 0.77 -0.74
N PRO A 41 -3.04 1.87 -0.04
CA PRO A 41 -2.12 2.45 0.94
C PRO A 41 -1.94 1.48 2.12
N LEU A 42 -0.71 1.41 2.62
CA LEU A 42 -0.38 0.68 3.84
C LEU A 42 -0.89 1.42 5.08
N PRO A 43 -1.07 0.75 6.24
CA PRO A 43 -1.62 1.37 7.45
C PRO A 43 -0.93 2.67 7.88
N HIS A 44 0.40 2.76 7.74
CA HIS A 44 1.15 3.96 8.09
C HIS A 44 0.91 5.14 7.14
N ALA A 45 0.52 4.89 5.88
CA ALA A 45 0.15 5.92 4.92
C ALA A 45 -1.25 6.46 5.26
N TRP A 46 -2.17 5.56 5.61
CA TRP A 46 -3.49 5.92 6.11
C TRP A 46 -3.41 6.79 7.36
N ALA A 47 -2.62 6.40 8.37
CA ALA A 47 -2.50 7.10 9.65
C ALA A 47 -2.02 8.56 9.55
N ARG A 48 -1.45 8.95 8.40
CA ARG A 48 -0.96 10.31 8.15
C ARG A 48 -1.87 11.15 7.24
N GLY A 49 -2.87 10.53 6.62
CA GLY A 49 -3.77 11.18 5.67
C GLY A 49 -5.08 11.65 6.29
N SER A 50 -5.80 12.52 5.58
CA SER A 50 -7.12 13.02 6.00
C SER A 50 -8.22 11.95 6.00
N LEU A 51 -7.95 10.76 5.48
CA LEU A 51 -8.86 9.62 5.43
C LEU A 51 -8.69 8.67 6.62
N SER A 52 -7.86 9.02 7.61
CA SER A 52 -7.57 8.20 8.80
C SER A 52 -8.67 8.20 9.87
N TYR A 53 -9.91 8.48 9.50
CA TYR A 53 -11.01 8.56 10.46
C TYR A 53 -11.38 7.17 10.99
N GLN A 54 -11.96 7.13 12.21
CA GLN A 54 -12.40 5.89 12.87
C GLN A 54 -13.60 5.21 12.18
N ALA A 55 -14.08 5.75 11.07
CA ALA A 55 -15.19 5.23 10.29
C ALA A 55 -15.00 5.52 8.80
N TRP A 56 -15.65 4.72 7.96
CA TRP A 56 -15.76 4.99 6.54
C TRP A 56 -16.63 6.23 6.31
N THR A 57 -16.04 7.30 5.80
CA THR A 57 -16.75 8.55 5.51
C THR A 57 -17.15 8.61 4.04
N PRO A 58 -18.10 9.48 3.65
CA PRO A 58 -18.39 9.74 2.24
C PRO A 58 -17.15 10.12 1.42
N GLN A 59 -16.17 10.80 2.04
CA GLN A 59 -14.90 11.14 1.39
C GLN A 59 -14.04 9.89 1.13
N CYS A 60 -14.07 8.89 2.03
CA CYS A 60 -13.41 7.60 1.80
C CYS A 60 -14.04 6.87 0.60
N GLU A 61 -15.38 6.87 0.51
CA GLU A 61 -16.10 6.28 -0.61
C GLU A 61 -15.73 6.96 -1.94
N GLU A 62 -15.78 8.29 -2.00
CA GLU A 62 -15.43 9.04 -3.20
C GLU A 62 -13.99 8.76 -3.66
N TRP A 63 -13.06 8.71 -2.71
CA TRP A 63 -11.66 8.36 -2.97
C TRP A 63 -11.53 6.93 -3.52
N TYR A 64 -12.25 5.98 -2.94
CA TYR A 64 -12.21 4.57 -3.32
C TYR A 64 -12.79 4.36 -4.73
N GLN A 65 -13.97 4.93 -5.00
CA GLN A 65 -14.64 4.84 -6.31
C GLN A 65 -13.79 5.43 -7.43
N LYS A 66 -13.20 6.62 -7.23
CA LYS A 66 -12.27 7.21 -8.21
C LYS A 66 -11.12 6.27 -8.54
N ARG A 67 -10.60 5.57 -7.53
CA ARG A 67 -9.49 4.63 -7.70
C ARG A 67 -9.91 3.37 -8.45
N LEU A 68 -11.10 2.83 -8.16
CA LEU A 68 -11.68 1.71 -8.91
C LEU A 68 -11.84 2.05 -10.39
N GLU A 69 -12.36 3.23 -10.73
CA GLU A 69 -12.47 3.66 -12.13
C GLU A 69 -11.11 3.66 -12.85
N HIS A 70 -10.05 4.05 -12.16
CA HIS A 70 -8.70 4.02 -12.74
C HIS A 70 -8.18 2.60 -12.96
N PHE A 71 -8.58 1.63 -12.12
CA PHE A 71 -8.27 0.22 -12.32
C PHE A 71 -9.02 -0.34 -13.52
N GLU A 72 -10.31 -0.07 -13.65
CA GLU A 72 -11.13 -0.52 -14.77
C GLU A 72 -10.61 0.03 -16.11
N LYS A 73 -10.14 1.29 -16.10
CA LYS A 73 -9.53 1.92 -17.28
C LYS A 73 -8.09 1.46 -17.55
N GLY A 74 -7.49 0.65 -16.66
CA GLY A 74 -6.11 0.16 -16.79
C GLY A 74 -5.04 1.25 -16.67
N VAL A 75 -5.37 2.42 -16.13
CA VAL A 75 -4.46 3.59 -16.07
C VAL A 75 -3.64 3.60 -14.79
N PHE A 76 -4.05 2.81 -13.78
CA PHE A 76 -3.38 2.79 -12.49
C PHE A 76 -2.37 1.65 -12.38
N LEU A 77 -1.19 1.96 -11.85
CA LEU A 77 -0.13 1.01 -11.50
C LEU A 77 0.12 1.06 -9.98
N PRO A 78 0.58 -0.03 -9.36
CA PRO A 78 0.90 -0.04 -7.94
C PRO A 78 1.97 1.02 -7.64
N THR A 79 1.73 1.81 -6.60
CA THR A 79 2.56 2.98 -6.29
C THR A 79 3.53 2.68 -5.16
N ASN A 80 4.64 3.41 -5.11
CA ASN A 80 5.60 3.26 -4.02
C ASN A 80 5.12 3.99 -2.75
N THR A 81 5.66 3.59 -1.62
CA THR A 81 5.35 4.16 -0.28
C THR A 81 5.47 5.68 -0.20
N ARG A 82 6.35 6.31 -1.00
CA ARG A 82 6.52 7.77 -0.99
C ARG A 82 5.38 8.50 -1.68
N LYS A 83 4.76 7.91 -2.71
CA LYS A 83 3.62 8.50 -3.44
C LYS A 83 2.30 8.41 -2.69
N TRP A 84 2.24 7.57 -1.66
CA TRP A 84 1.09 7.46 -0.76
C TRP A 84 1.04 8.54 0.32
N ARG A 85 2.12 9.33 0.48
CA ARG A 85 2.17 10.48 1.40
C ARG A 85 1.39 11.67 0.88
#